data_AF-A0A0D0T9V0-F1
#
_entry.id   AF-A0A0D0T9V0-F1
#
_cell.length_a   1.000
_cell.length_b   1.000
_cell.length_c   1.000
_cell.angle_alpha   90.00
_cell.angle_beta   90.00
_cell.angle_gamma   90.00
#
_symmetry.space_group_name_H-M   'P 1'
#
loop_
_entity.id
_entity.type
_entity.pdbx_description
1 polymer ?
#
loop_
_entity_poly.entity_id
_entity_poly.type
_entity_poly.pdbx_seq_one_letter_code
_entity_poly.pdbx_strand_id
1 'polypeptide(L)'
;MLMPLILLLLHAASTVAATTTKCLVSGNEDSINNALVLGGEGTTVTLCPGSVHRLNSSIIFTAPSQTLTTLGNPKDRNRAMLVVDGEDVASAIKADCKQCSHAMIRSLVIDGNRPQLLRIPKGDALIELGNAESQTVRDCKLYEPRGWSALHFREGDTKQCRFGHIVDNEIGPCGEEWDDAYDGMDEIKPPWGNPRADGISLACKDSVVERNIVYDATDGAIVLFGSAGSTVKNNHIYARTRVILGGINLVDYEPWDGDYTNVKVHHNHLYALGRYFKVGIVVGPASWSDDTESIVHSASVTDNEFSGGYWGYGIVVASANDFEVLRNKVIWDGEQGVAKFSGVPGSRCPKAPENGKPTAFLINRGSAKGTFQDDFINGEVQHIICLNPDQNPPYKPWRFRDSPEAIAAKEAENPVANSAFDSRIAEALVSYQMSLLNSMDAITQKVEHLTNPIVDDVPPFIHEHERAEADQRARQEARRKERESGNKDVDILNVKVEELEKGGRRLKKALDGLKSDFEGLSGRLKKSADENKPIIETIFVSSQNLLLGATSQQDLVSRSLDGAYTGPSFANALGGMAGLAVIIVTARRLRKWWMMSQKTKSNKWS
;
A
#
# COMPACT_ATOMS: atom_id res chain seq x y z
N MET A 1 10.25 84.75 -1.70
CA MET A 1 11.35 83.92 -1.15
C MET A 1 10.80 83.20 0.07
N LEU A 2 11.07 81.95 0.41
CA LEU A 2 11.67 80.79 -0.24
C LEU A 2 11.55 79.68 0.83
N MET A 3 10.84 78.59 0.54
CA MET A 3 10.93 77.32 1.28
C MET A 3 12.29 76.64 0.95
N PRO A 4 12.70 75.45 1.49
CA PRO A 4 12.00 74.53 2.41
C PRO A 4 12.89 73.84 3.50
N LEU A 5 12.27 72.82 4.16
CA LEU A 5 12.78 71.43 4.32
C LEU A 5 13.25 70.95 5.72
N ILE A 6 13.13 69.62 5.93
CA ILE A 6 13.74 68.76 6.99
C ILE A 6 13.13 68.92 8.41
N LEU A 7 12.63 67.89 9.10
CA LEU A 7 12.33 66.48 8.74
C LEU A 7 11.22 65.93 9.68
N LEU A 8 10.40 64.97 9.22
CA LEU A 8 9.58 64.11 10.10
C LEU A 8 10.25 62.74 10.26
N LEU A 9 10.31 62.22 11.49
CA LEU A 9 10.72 60.85 11.80
C LEU A 9 9.50 60.00 12.18
N LEU A 10 8.83 59.42 11.18
CA LEU A 10 7.92 58.30 11.43
C LEU A 10 8.75 57.07 11.82
N HIS A 11 8.39 56.43 12.93
CA HIS A 11 8.88 55.08 13.22
C HIS A 11 8.17 54.10 12.28
N ALA A 12 8.92 53.53 11.34
CA ALA A 12 8.43 52.43 10.53
C ALA A 12 8.29 51.18 11.42
N ALA A 13 7.06 50.76 11.70
CA ALA A 13 6.81 49.45 12.26
C ALA A 13 7.14 48.40 11.19
N SER A 14 8.25 47.68 11.36
CA SER A 14 8.64 46.58 10.48
C SER A 14 7.65 45.42 10.63
N THR A 15 6.55 45.47 9.89
CA THR A 15 5.72 44.29 9.64
C THR A 15 6.59 43.25 8.96
N VAL A 16 6.86 42.14 9.66
CA VAL A 16 7.49 40.97 9.05
C VAL A 16 6.52 40.46 7.99
N ALA A 17 6.81 40.78 6.73
CA ALA A 17 6.02 40.30 5.61
C ALA A 17 6.08 38.77 5.62
N ALA A 18 4.94 38.13 5.90
CA ALA A 18 4.82 36.68 5.80
C ALA A 18 5.19 36.28 4.36
N THR A 19 6.28 35.54 4.20
CA THR A 19 6.73 35.01 2.91
C THR A 19 5.63 34.11 2.37
N THR A 20 4.89 34.59 1.36
CA THR A 20 3.79 33.86 0.76
C THR A 20 4.32 32.57 0.16
N THR A 21 3.90 31.45 0.76
CA THR A 21 4.29 30.11 0.32
C THR A 21 3.85 29.94 -1.13
N LYS A 22 4.81 29.75 -2.05
CA LYS A 22 4.56 29.63 -3.50
C LYS A 22 3.95 28.27 -3.88
N CYS A 23 3.26 27.64 -2.94
CA CYS A 23 2.65 26.32 -3.04
C CYS A 23 1.58 26.15 -1.96
N LEU A 24 0.57 25.33 -2.23
CA LEU A 24 -0.43 24.90 -1.25
C LEU A 24 0.20 23.89 -0.28
N VAL A 25 0.13 24.19 1.01
CA VAL A 25 0.45 23.26 2.10
C VAL A 25 -0.64 22.20 2.24
N SER A 26 -0.39 21.16 3.05
CA SER A 26 -1.34 20.07 3.31
C SER A 26 -2.75 20.56 3.64
N GLY A 27 -3.77 19.92 3.05
CA GLY A 27 -5.16 20.37 3.10
C GLY A 27 -6.12 19.37 2.47
N ASN A 28 -7.02 19.87 1.62
CA ASN A 28 -8.05 19.10 0.93
C ASN A 28 -8.26 19.60 -0.52
N GLU A 29 -9.21 19.00 -1.23
CA GLU A 29 -9.57 19.36 -2.60
C GLU A 29 -10.04 20.81 -2.76
N ASP A 30 -10.72 21.41 -1.76
CA ASP A 30 -11.29 22.75 -1.87
C ASP A 30 -10.23 23.80 -2.23
N SER A 31 -9.06 23.74 -1.60
CA SER A 31 -7.97 24.70 -1.85
C SER A 31 -7.40 24.57 -3.26
N ILE A 32 -7.44 23.36 -3.83
CA ILE A 32 -6.95 23.04 -5.17
C ILE A 32 -8.01 23.46 -6.22
N ASN A 33 -9.26 23.09 -5.99
CA ASN A 33 -10.41 23.41 -6.84
C ASN A 33 -10.66 24.92 -6.93
N ASN A 34 -10.61 25.64 -5.80
CA ASN A 34 -10.70 27.10 -5.80
C ASN A 34 -9.54 27.74 -6.59
N ALA A 35 -8.32 27.20 -6.51
CA ALA A 35 -7.19 27.72 -7.29
C ALA A 35 -7.33 27.46 -8.80
N LEU A 36 -7.84 26.29 -9.21
CA LEU A 36 -8.15 25.98 -10.62
C LEU A 36 -9.28 26.89 -11.15
N VAL A 37 -10.38 27.01 -10.42
CA VAL A 37 -11.56 27.83 -10.80
C VAL A 37 -11.23 29.32 -10.88
N LEU A 38 -10.53 29.89 -9.88
CA LEU A 38 -10.24 31.33 -9.84
C LEU A 38 -9.11 31.74 -10.80
N GLY A 39 -8.17 30.84 -11.10
CA GLY A 39 -7.11 31.11 -12.07
C GLY A 39 -7.54 30.91 -13.52
N GLY A 40 -8.38 29.91 -13.81
CA GLY A 40 -8.83 29.61 -15.16
C GLY A 40 -7.72 29.04 -16.07
N GLU A 41 -7.70 29.47 -17.32
CA GLU A 41 -6.79 28.97 -18.37
C GLU A 41 -5.30 29.16 -18.01
N GLY A 42 -4.46 28.16 -18.35
CA GLY A 42 -3.02 28.19 -18.11
C GLY A 42 -2.58 28.12 -16.65
N THR A 43 -3.52 27.99 -15.70
CA THR A 43 -3.22 28.06 -14.27
C THR A 43 -2.43 26.86 -13.78
N THR A 44 -1.28 27.12 -13.14
CA THR A 44 -0.45 26.11 -12.49
C THR A 44 -0.69 26.10 -10.99
N VAL A 45 -1.54 25.19 -10.51
CA VAL A 45 -1.71 24.94 -9.08
C VAL A 45 -0.53 24.10 -8.59
N THR A 46 0.22 24.67 -7.64
CA THR A 46 1.46 24.09 -7.14
C THR A 46 1.26 23.61 -5.70
N LEU A 47 1.55 22.35 -5.40
CA LEU A 47 1.50 21.77 -4.05
C LEU A 47 2.90 21.74 -3.42
N CYS A 48 3.01 21.89 -2.11
CA CYS A 48 4.32 21.91 -1.43
C CYS A 48 4.95 20.50 -1.36
N PRO A 49 6.29 20.36 -1.40
CA PRO A 49 6.93 19.05 -1.35
C PRO A 49 6.61 18.32 -0.05
N GLY A 50 6.22 17.04 -0.15
CA GLY A 50 5.77 16.24 0.99
C GLY A 50 4.47 16.70 1.66
N SER A 51 3.70 17.63 1.06
CA SER A 51 2.35 17.95 1.54
C SER A 51 1.37 16.81 1.27
N VAL A 52 0.35 16.66 2.12
CA VAL A 52 -0.69 15.63 2.01
C VAL A 52 -2.05 16.31 1.90
N HIS A 53 -2.82 15.95 0.88
CA HIS A 53 -4.15 16.51 0.61
C HIS A 53 -5.18 15.40 0.65
N ARG A 54 -6.12 15.51 1.60
CA ARG A 54 -7.16 14.53 1.87
C ARG A 54 -8.43 14.91 1.13
N LEU A 55 -8.83 14.08 0.18
CA LEU A 55 -9.85 14.38 -0.81
C LEU A 55 -11.19 13.80 -0.36
N ASN A 56 -12.13 14.66 0.01
CA ASN A 56 -13.52 14.28 0.32
C ASN A 56 -14.42 14.34 -0.94
N SER A 57 -13.88 14.91 -2.02
CA SER A 57 -14.44 15.02 -3.37
C SER A 57 -13.28 15.12 -4.38
N SER A 58 -13.56 14.93 -5.66
CA SER A 58 -12.54 14.98 -6.71
C SER A 58 -11.96 16.38 -6.91
N ILE A 59 -10.68 16.44 -7.31
CA ILE A 59 -10.09 17.65 -7.91
C ILE A 59 -10.59 17.76 -9.34
N ILE A 60 -11.16 18.91 -9.73
CA ILE A 60 -11.82 19.11 -11.03
C ILE A 60 -11.08 20.20 -11.82
N PHE A 61 -10.54 19.83 -12.98
CA PHE A 61 -10.02 20.78 -13.95
C PHE A 61 -11.18 21.44 -14.72
N THR A 62 -11.01 22.71 -15.08
CA THR A 62 -12.11 23.57 -15.56
C THR A 62 -11.78 24.38 -16.81
N ALA A 63 -10.51 24.48 -17.20
CA ALA A 63 -10.04 25.32 -18.31
C ALA A 63 -8.80 24.71 -19.00
N PRO A 64 -8.48 25.12 -20.25
CA PRO A 64 -7.33 24.58 -20.98
C PRO A 64 -5.99 24.98 -20.35
N SER A 65 -4.96 24.19 -20.64
CA SER A 65 -3.58 24.38 -20.17
C SER A 65 -3.38 24.43 -18.65
N GLN A 66 -4.39 24.04 -17.86
CA GLN A 66 -4.27 23.94 -16.41
C GLN A 66 -3.25 22.85 -16.01
N THR A 67 -2.50 23.10 -14.94
CA THR A 67 -1.47 22.20 -14.43
C THR A 67 -1.65 21.98 -12.93
N LEU A 68 -1.63 20.72 -12.48
CA LEU A 68 -1.46 20.35 -11.07
C LEU A 68 -0.07 19.69 -10.88
N THR A 69 0.76 20.26 -10.01
CA THR A 69 2.16 19.83 -9.84
C THR A 69 2.68 20.02 -8.42
N THR A 70 3.66 19.21 -8.00
CA THR A 70 4.47 19.54 -6.82
C THR A 70 5.50 20.61 -7.17
N LEU A 71 5.79 21.53 -6.24
CA LEU A 71 6.85 22.55 -6.35
C LEU A 71 8.21 21.88 -6.64
N GLY A 72 8.91 22.36 -7.68
CA GLY A 72 10.20 21.81 -8.10
C GLY A 72 10.13 20.51 -8.92
N ASN A 73 8.94 19.93 -9.08
CA ASN A 73 8.68 18.72 -9.87
C ASN A 73 9.55 17.49 -9.46
N PRO A 74 9.63 17.14 -8.16
CA PRO A 74 10.34 15.94 -7.72
C PRO A 74 9.80 14.66 -8.39
N LYS A 75 10.68 13.68 -8.60
CA LYS A 75 10.32 12.33 -9.07
C LYS A 75 10.36 11.27 -7.95
N ASP A 76 10.71 11.68 -6.73
CA ASP A 76 10.99 10.82 -5.59
C ASP A 76 9.90 10.90 -4.52
N ARG A 77 10.26 10.63 -3.26
CA ARG A 77 9.37 10.73 -2.09
C ARG A 77 8.97 12.17 -1.69
N ASN A 78 9.57 13.20 -2.30
CA ASN A 78 9.24 14.60 -2.00
C ASN A 78 8.04 15.11 -2.80
N ARG A 79 7.47 14.29 -3.69
CA ARG A 79 6.17 14.54 -4.36
C ARG A 79 5.08 14.79 -3.30
N ALA A 80 4.20 15.76 -3.53
CA ALA A 80 2.99 15.95 -2.76
C ALA A 80 2.05 14.75 -2.99
N MET A 81 1.29 14.40 -1.95
CA MET A 81 0.44 13.22 -1.91
C MET A 81 -1.03 13.63 -1.87
N LEU A 82 -1.81 13.10 -2.80
CA LEU A 82 -3.26 13.13 -2.81
C LEU A 82 -3.77 11.79 -2.26
N VAL A 83 -4.71 11.82 -1.32
CA VAL A 83 -5.31 10.62 -0.72
C VAL A 83 -6.82 10.76 -0.79
N VAL A 84 -7.51 9.77 -1.34
CA VAL A 84 -8.97 9.69 -1.27
C VAL A 84 -9.38 9.34 0.16
N ASP A 85 -10.11 10.24 0.83
CA ASP A 85 -10.68 10.00 2.17
C ASP A 85 -12.23 9.94 2.15
N GLY A 86 -12.88 10.45 1.10
CA GLY A 86 -14.34 10.44 0.95
C GLY A 86 -14.93 9.06 0.61
N GLU A 87 -15.92 8.61 1.37
CA GLU A 87 -16.50 7.25 1.28
C GLU A 87 -17.04 6.89 -0.12
N ASP A 88 -17.70 7.82 -0.82
CA ASP A 88 -18.26 7.60 -2.17
C ASP A 88 -17.35 8.08 -3.32
N VAL A 89 -16.10 8.51 -3.03
CA VAL A 89 -15.17 9.04 -4.04
C VAL A 89 -14.32 7.93 -4.67
N ALA A 90 -14.41 7.78 -6.00
CA ALA A 90 -13.53 6.88 -6.76
C ALA A 90 -12.34 7.62 -7.41
N SER A 91 -12.60 8.77 -8.05
CA SER A 91 -11.58 9.60 -8.70
C SER A 91 -10.98 10.64 -7.75
N ALA A 92 -9.66 10.64 -7.61
CA ALA A 92 -8.92 11.73 -6.98
C ALA A 92 -8.88 12.98 -7.88
N ILE A 93 -8.78 12.80 -9.21
CA ILE A 93 -8.75 13.89 -10.18
C ILE A 93 -9.69 13.58 -11.35
N LYS A 94 -10.45 14.58 -11.80
CA LYS A 94 -11.19 14.59 -13.06
C LYS A 94 -10.74 15.76 -13.94
N ALA A 95 -10.23 15.43 -15.12
CA ALA A 95 -9.77 16.38 -16.14
C ALA A 95 -10.37 16.08 -17.52
N ASP A 96 -11.40 15.23 -17.58
CA ASP A 96 -12.17 14.87 -18.76
C ASP A 96 -13.18 15.95 -19.23
N CYS A 97 -12.90 17.23 -18.92
CA CYS A 97 -13.75 18.33 -19.36
C CYS A 97 -13.46 18.70 -20.83
N LYS A 98 -14.47 19.08 -21.61
CA LYS A 98 -14.34 19.34 -23.07
C LYS A 98 -13.35 20.46 -23.40
N GLN A 99 -13.19 21.41 -22.49
CA GLN A 99 -12.25 22.52 -22.60
C GLN A 99 -10.89 22.25 -21.95
N CYS A 100 -10.64 21.06 -21.38
CA CYS A 100 -9.41 20.74 -20.63
C CYS A 100 -8.23 20.37 -21.55
N SER A 101 -8.15 20.89 -22.78
CA SER A 101 -7.03 20.62 -23.69
C SER A 101 -5.71 21.08 -23.07
N HIS A 102 -4.63 20.33 -23.30
CA HIS A 102 -3.31 20.55 -22.69
C HIS A 102 -3.27 20.48 -21.16
N ALA A 103 -4.28 19.91 -20.49
CA ALA A 103 -4.24 19.68 -19.04
C ALA A 103 -3.05 18.78 -18.63
N MET A 104 -2.39 19.13 -17.52
CA MET A 104 -1.14 18.52 -17.08
C MET A 104 -1.23 18.10 -15.61
N ILE A 105 -1.08 16.81 -15.32
CA ILE A 105 -0.97 16.26 -13.96
C ILE A 105 0.46 15.70 -13.83
N ARG A 106 1.28 16.25 -12.92
CA ARG A 106 2.67 15.78 -12.79
C ARG A 106 3.30 15.80 -11.41
N SER A 107 4.28 14.92 -11.21
CA SER A 107 5.11 14.88 -9.99
C SER A 107 4.26 14.80 -8.71
N LEU A 108 3.23 13.95 -8.70
CA LEU A 108 2.35 13.70 -7.55
C LEU A 108 2.44 12.23 -7.11
N VAL A 109 2.10 11.97 -5.85
CA VAL A 109 1.68 10.66 -5.36
C VAL A 109 0.17 10.71 -5.23
N ILE A 110 -0.55 9.71 -5.73
CA ILE A 110 -2.01 9.69 -5.79
C ILE A 110 -2.49 8.31 -5.35
N ASP A 111 -3.12 8.29 -4.18
CA ASP A 111 -3.56 7.10 -3.45
C ASP A 111 -5.09 7.03 -3.46
N GLY A 112 -5.63 5.96 -4.03
CA GLY A 112 -7.07 5.69 -3.97
C GLY A 112 -7.55 5.18 -2.61
N ASN A 113 -6.65 4.85 -1.67
CA ASN A 113 -6.98 4.44 -0.29
C ASN A 113 -7.93 3.21 -0.19
N ARG A 114 -7.97 2.39 -1.24
CA ARG A 114 -8.74 1.13 -1.29
C ARG A 114 -8.44 0.12 -0.16
N PRO A 115 -7.26 0.05 0.49
CA PRO A 115 -7.06 -0.82 1.65
C PRO A 115 -8.00 -0.49 2.81
N GLN A 116 -8.35 0.79 2.99
CA GLN A 116 -9.22 1.26 4.07
C GLN A 116 -10.67 1.44 3.57
N LEU A 117 -10.85 2.20 2.49
CA LEU A 117 -12.18 2.58 1.98
C LEU A 117 -12.80 1.54 1.04
N LEU A 118 -12.09 0.43 0.76
CA LEU A 118 -12.52 -0.62 -0.17
C LEU A 118 -12.82 -0.07 -1.58
N ARG A 119 -13.48 -0.89 -2.42
CA ARG A 119 -13.82 -0.57 -3.81
C ARG A 119 -15.27 -0.11 -3.94
N ILE A 120 -15.54 0.77 -4.90
CA ILE A 120 -16.88 1.28 -5.20
C ILE A 120 -17.50 0.48 -6.34
N PRO A 121 -18.72 -0.08 -6.18
CA PRO A 121 -19.46 -0.68 -7.29
C PRO A 121 -19.72 0.35 -8.41
N LYS A 122 -19.11 0.13 -9.58
CA LYS A 122 -19.08 1.07 -10.72
C LYS A 122 -18.36 2.41 -10.43
N GLY A 123 -17.42 2.42 -9.50
CA GLY A 123 -16.56 3.59 -9.29
C GLY A 123 -15.69 3.88 -10.51
N ASP A 124 -15.59 5.15 -10.88
CA ASP A 124 -14.73 5.69 -11.95
C ASP A 124 -13.22 5.41 -11.69
N ALA A 125 -12.36 5.66 -12.69
CA ALA A 125 -10.92 5.55 -12.50
C ALA A 125 -10.39 6.54 -11.45
N LEU A 126 -9.26 6.22 -10.81
CA LEU A 126 -8.60 7.10 -9.84
C LEU A 126 -8.20 8.46 -10.45
N ILE A 127 -7.89 8.46 -11.74
CA ILE A 127 -7.78 9.67 -12.56
C ILE A 127 -8.57 9.46 -13.86
N GLU A 128 -9.53 10.35 -14.12
CA GLU A 128 -10.27 10.44 -15.37
C GLU A 128 -9.71 11.59 -16.23
N LEU A 129 -9.25 11.27 -17.44
CA LEU A 129 -8.84 12.20 -18.50
C LEU A 129 -9.51 11.79 -19.81
N GLY A 130 -9.30 12.59 -20.85
CA GLY A 130 -9.90 12.43 -22.17
C GLY A 130 -10.84 13.58 -22.48
N ASN A 131 -11.76 13.39 -23.43
CA ASN A 131 -12.75 14.39 -23.88
C ASN A 131 -12.18 15.71 -24.47
N ALA A 132 -10.88 15.95 -24.34
CA ALA A 132 -10.10 17.03 -24.92
C ALA A 132 -8.82 16.46 -25.55
N GLU A 133 -7.89 17.33 -25.99
CA GLU A 133 -6.66 16.90 -26.67
C GLU A 133 -5.38 17.26 -25.92
N SER A 134 -4.27 16.58 -26.25
CA SER A 134 -2.91 16.91 -25.78
C SER A 134 -2.71 16.87 -24.25
N GLN A 135 -3.59 16.17 -23.51
CA GLN A 135 -3.51 16.06 -22.06
C GLN A 135 -2.36 15.14 -21.62
N THR A 136 -1.75 15.40 -20.46
CA THR A 136 -0.55 14.70 -20.00
C THR A 136 -0.61 14.28 -18.53
N VAL A 137 -0.26 13.03 -18.24
CA VAL A 137 0.06 12.53 -16.90
C VAL A 137 1.52 12.06 -16.87
N ARG A 138 2.36 12.68 -16.04
CA ARG A 138 3.79 12.36 -16.01
C ARG A 138 4.50 12.45 -14.67
N ASP A 139 5.54 11.65 -14.48
CA ASP A 139 6.36 11.61 -13.25
C ASP A 139 5.57 11.33 -11.94
N CYS A 140 4.33 10.82 -12.05
CA CYS A 140 3.44 10.53 -10.93
C CYS A 140 3.66 9.12 -10.35
N LYS A 141 3.16 8.89 -9.13
CA LYS A 141 2.89 7.55 -8.59
C LYS A 141 1.39 7.40 -8.38
N LEU A 142 0.76 6.42 -9.02
CA LEU A 142 -0.67 6.12 -8.90
C LEU A 142 -0.85 4.74 -8.27
N TYR A 143 -1.71 4.58 -7.27
CA TYR A 143 -1.92 3.27 -6.62
C TYR A 143 -3.27 3.13 -5.93
N GLU A 144 -3.70 1.88 -5.79
CA GLU A 144 -4.90 1.45 -5.07
C GLU A 144 -6.23 2.13 -5.48
N PRO A 145 -6.56 2.18 -6.80
CA PRO A 145 -7.84 2.68 -7.29
C PRO A 145 -9.04 1.94 -6.70
N ARG A 146 -10.03 2.70 -6.24
CA ARG A 146 -11.32 2.18 -5.72
C ARG A 146 -12.29 1.77 -6.83
N GLY A 147 -12.11 2.31 -8.04
CA GLY A 147 -12.82 1.89 -9.24
C GLY A 147 -12.07 0.84 -10.05
N TRP A 148 -12.35 0.83 -11.35
CA TRP A 148 -11.88 -0.18 -12.31
C TRP A 148 -10.50 0.13 -12.95
N SER A 149 -9.92 1.31 -12.74
CA SER A 149 -8.61 1.69 -13.30
C SER A 149 -7.87 2.72 -12.44
N ALA A 150 -6.54 2.72 -12.46
CA ALA A 150 -5.73 3.78 -11.86
C ALA A 150 -5.62 5.04 -12.75
N LEU A 151 -5.77 4.90 -14.06
CA LEU A 151 -5.65 6.01 -15.02
C LEU A 151 -6.42 5.71 -16.30
N HIS A 152 -7.48 6.46 -16.56
CA HIS A 152 -8.29 6.36 -17.77
C HIS A 152 -8.13 7.59 -18.66
N PHE A 153 -7.90 7.36 -19.96
CA PHE A 153 -7.91 8.37 -21.03
C PHE A 153 -9.06 8.05 -21.99
N ARG A 154 -10.24 8.61 -21.70
CA ARG A 154 -11.49 8.29 -22.41
C ARG A 154 -11.55 8.87 -23.82
N GLU A 155 -12.28 8.21 -24.71
CA GLU A 155 -12.48 8.56 -26.13
C GLU A 155 -13.13 9.95 -26.32
N GLY A 156 -13.87 10.40 -25.31
CA GLY A 156 -14.61 11.66 -25.31
C GLY A 156 -16.04 11.53 -25.85
N ASP A 157 -16.92 12.42 -25.42
CA ASP A 157 -18.38 12.31 -25.60
C ASP A 157 -18.85 12.31 -27.07
N THR A 158 -17.97 12.70 -27.98
CA THR A 158 -18.16 12.68 -29.44
C THR A 158 -17.02 11.96 -30.16
N LYS A 159 -16.34 11.03 -29.47
CA LYS A 159 -15.20 10.23 -29.99
C LYS A 159 -14.09 11.14 -30.57
N GLN A 160 -13.67 12.16 -29.82
CA GLN A 160 -12.77 13.23 -30.26
C GLN A 160 -11.39 13.31 -29.57
N CYS A 161 -11.12 12.55 -28.51
CA CYS A 161 -9.86 12.63 -27.78
C CYS A 161 -8.65 12.24 -28.63
N ARG A 162 -7.58 13.06 -28.60
CA ARG A 162 -6.31 12.81 -29.31
C ARG A 162 -5.09 13.27 -28.52
N PHE A 163 -3.92 12.71 -28.88
CA PHE A 163 -2.60 13.17 -28.44
C PHE A 163 -2.37 13.11 -26.92
N GLY A 164 -3.00 12.17 -26.23
CA GLY A 164 -2.76 11.91 -24.80
C GLY A 164 -1.34 11.43 -24.53
N HIS A 165 -0.76 11.83 -23.40
CA HIS A 165 0.59 11.48 -23.00
C HIS A 165 0.62 10.88 -21.59
N ILE A 166 0.97 9.59 -21.48
CA ILE A 166 1.15 8.87 -20.22
C ILE A 166 2.63 8.46 -20.12
N VAL A 167 3.43 9.24 -19.39
CA VAL A 167 4.89 9.27 -19.57
C VAL A 167 5.67 9.28 -18.25
N ASP A 168 6.66 8.40 -18.11
CA ASP A 168 7.58 8.34 -16.95
C ASP A 168 6.87 8.12 -15.58
N ASN A 169 5.71 7.46 -15.53
CA ASN A 169 4.95 7.23 -14.29
C ASN A 169 5.28 5.90 -13.61
N GLU A 170 4.97 5.82 -12.31
CA GLU A 170 4.92 4.59 -11.50
C GLU A 170 3.46 4.27 -11.20
N ILE A 171 2.93 3.13 -11.64
CA ILE A 171 1.51 2.79 -11.52
C ILE A 171 1.37 1.41 -10.90
N GLY A 172 0.86 1.36 -9.69
CA GLY A 172 0.60 0.11 -8.98
C GLY A 172 0.79 0.19 -7.47
N PRO A 173 0.25 -0.79 -6.72
CA PRO A 173 -0.51 -1.93 -7.25
C PRO A 173 -1.97 -1.50 -7.54
N CYS A 174 -2.72 -2.27 -8.33
CA CYS A 174 -4.10 -1.92 -8.72
C CYS A 174 -5.07 -3.10 -8.54
N GLY A 175 -6.11 -2.91 -7.71
CA GLY A 175 -7.20 -3.88 -7.51
C GLY A 175 -6.83 -5.16 -6.74
N GLU A 176 -7.72 -6.14 -6.78
CA GLU A 176 -7.69 -7.42 -6.06
C GLU A 176 -7.81 -8.61 -7.02
N GLU A 177 -7.28 -9.77 -6.64
CA GLU A 177 -7.50 -11.01 -7.37
C GLU A 177 -8.93 -11.51 -7.10
N TRP A 178 -9.65 -11.93 -8.15
CA TRP A 178 -11.04 -12.39 -8.04
C TRP A 178 -11.15 -13.69 -7.21
N ASP A 179 -12.06 -13.71 -6.22
CA ASP A 179 -12.43 -14.90 -5.45
C ASP A 179 -13.91 -15.28 -5.67
N ASP A 180 -14.14 -16.39 -6.35
CA ASP A 180 -15.45 -17.01 -6.60
C ASP A 180 -16.31 -17.14 -5.34
N ALA A 181 -15.71 -17.32 -4.15
CA ALA A 181 -16.42 -17.49 -2.89
C ALA A 181 -16.90 -16.16 -2.26
N TYR A 182 -16.42 -15.00 -2.74
CA TYR A 182 -16.74 -13.68 -2.19
C TYR A 182 -17.32 -12.72 -3.26
N ASP A 183 -16.71 -12.70 -4.45
CA ASP A 183 -17.13 -11.91 -5.60
C ASP A 183 -18.22 -12.63 -6.43
N GLY A 184 -18.44 -13.93 -6.18
CA GLY A 184 -19.46 -14.74 -6.84
C GLY A 184 -19.05 -15.29 -8.20
N MET A 185 -19.98 -15.95 -8.88
CA MET A 185 -19.73 -16.58 -10.19
C MET A 185 -20.00 -15.68 -11.40
N ASP A 186 -20.86 -14.67 -11.26
CA ASP A 186 -21.24 -13.71 -12.30
C ASP A 186 -20.21 -12.58 -12.37
N GLU A 187 -19.33 -12.60 -13.38
CA GLU A 187 -18.31 -11.56 -13.55
C GLU A 187 -18.87 -10.24 -14.12
N ILE A 188 -20.08 -10.26 -14.69
CA ILE A 188 -20.75 -9.08 -15.25
C ILE A 188 -21.39 -8.25 -14.12
N LYS A 189 -21.85 -8.91 -13.04
CA LYS A 189 -22.55 -8.28 -11.91
C LYS A 189 -22.09 -8.77 -10.52
N PRO A 190 -20.79 -8.64 -10.18
CA PRO A 190 -20.33 -8.91 -8.82
C PRO A 190 -21.07 -8.04 -7.78
N PRO A 191 -21.49 -8.62 -6.65
CA PRO A 191 -22.32 -7.93 -5.65
C PRO A 191 -21.62 -6.76 -4.96
N TRP A 192 -20.28 -6.69 -5.05
CA TRP A 192 -19.43 -5.66 -4.45
C TRP A 192 -18.61 -4.88 -5.49
N GLY A 193 -19.04 -4.84 -6.77
CA GLY A 193 -18.25 -4.29 -7.87
C GLY A 193 -17.08 -5.19 -8.30
N ASN A 194 -16.38 -4.86 -9.39
CA ASN A 194 -15.24 -5.65 -9.87
C ASN A 194 -14.09 -5.62 -8.84
N PRO A 195 -13.56 -6.78 -8.36
CA PRO A 195 -12.31 -6.82 -7.60
C PRO A 195 -11.13 -6.30 -8.41
N ARG A 196 -11.08 -6.56 -9.71
CA ARG A 196 -9.92 -6.23 -10.53
C ARG A 196 -9.86 -4.75 -10.87
N ALA A 197 -8.67 -4.26 -11.20
CA ALA A 197 -8.49 -2.92 -11.75
C ALA A 197 -7.29 -2.84 -12.69
N ASP A 198 -7.43 -2.03 -13.74
CA ASP A 198 -6.38 -1.69 -14.69
C ASP A 198 -5.30 -0.80 -14.09
N GLY A 199 -4.10 -0.86 -14.69
CA GLY A 199 -3.06 0.16 -14.48
C GLY A 199 -3.29 1.40 -15.35
N ILE A 200 -3.38 1.22 -16.66
CA ILE A 200 -3.65 2.26 -17.66
C ILE A 200 -4.77 1.77 -18.58
N SER A 201 -5.78 2.60 -18.81
CA SER A 201 -6.90 2.35 -19.71
C SER A 201 -6.96 3.48 -20.75
N LEU A 202 -6.67 3.19 -22.01
CA LEU A 202 -6.54 4.19 -23.07
C LEU A 202 -7.55 3.93 -24.19
N ALA A 203 -8.49 4.88 -24.37
CA ALA A 203 -9.42 4.96 -25.50
C ALA A 203 -9.17 6.21 -26.38
N CYS A 204 -8.22 7.06 -25.99
CA CYS A 204 -7.81 8.27 -26.69
C CYS A 204 -6.83 7.95 -27.84
N LYS A 205 -7.06 8.54 -29.02
CA LYS A 205 -6.29 8.24 -30.25
C LYS A 205 -5.00 9.03 -30.37
N ASP A 206 -4.14 8.66 -31.31
CA ASP A 206 -2.90 9.37 -31.64
C ASP A 206 -1.98 9.63 -30.41
N SER A 207 -2.07 8.77 -29.39
CA SER A 207 -1.56 8.99 -28.02
C SER A 207 -0.28 8.19 -27.74
N VAL A 208 0.45 8.53 -26.66
CA VAL A 208 1.72 7.88 -26.30
C VAL A 208 1.72 7.41 -24.85
N VAL A 209 1.99 6.12 -24.66
CA VAL A 209 2.23 5.49 -23.35
C VAL A 209 3.68 5.01 -23.32
N GLU A 210 4.59 5.75 -22.66
CA GLU A 210 6.02 5.42 -22.68
C GLU A 210 6.75 5.54 -21.34
N ARG A 211 7.70 4.63 -21.12
CA ARG A 211 8.61 4.58 -19.95
C ARG A 211 7.91 4.54 -18.60
N ASN A 212 6.66 4.06 -18.56
CA ASN A 212 5.96 3.82 -17.31
C ASN A 212 6.43 2.50 -16.69
N ILE A 213 6.46 2.46 -15.36
CA ILE A 213 6.59 1.24 -14.56
C ILE A 213 5.18 0.90 -14.09
N VAL A 214 4.60 -0.20 -14.59
CA VAL A 214 3.29 -0.69 -14.15
C VAL A 214 3.48 -2.00 -13.37
N TYR A 215 2.84 -2.17 -12.22
CA TYR A 215 2.97 -3.41 -11.46
C TYR A 215 1.71 -3.80 -10.70
N ASP A 216 1.53 -5.11 -10.51
CA ASP A 216 0.49 -5.70 -9.67
C ASP A 216 -0.93 -5.16 -9.99
N ALA A 217 -1.22 -4.93 -11.28
CA ALA A 217 -2.50 -4.48 -11.79
C ALA A 217 -3.36 -5.69 -12.17
N THR A 218 -4.49 -5.86 -11.51
CA THR A 218 -5.21 -7.15 -11.42
C THR A 218 -6.18 -7.45 -12.56
N ASP A 219 -6.48 -6.47 -13.42
CA ASP A 219 -7.18 -6.70 -14.71
C ASP A 219 -6.15 -6.62 -15.87
N GLY A 220 -6.10 -5.52 -16.62
CA GLY A 220 -5.07 -5.22 -17.61
C GLY A 220 -4.06 -4.18 -17.13
N ALA A 221 -2.76 -4.46 -17.21
CA ALA A 221 -1.76 -3.47 -16.80
C ALA A 221 -1.72 -2.26 -17.77
N ILE A 222 -1.88 -2.49 -19.07
CA ILE A 222 -2.17 -1.45 -20.08
C ILE A 222 -3.27 -1.96 -21.03
N VAL A 223 -4.46 -1.38 -20.99
CA VAL A 223 -5.58 -1.71 -21.89
C VAL A 223 -5.72 -0.65 -22.97
N LEU A 224 -5.74 -1.09 -24.22
CA LEU A 224 -6.03 -0.25 -25.38
C LEU A 224 -7.43 -0.56 -25.89
N PHE A 225 -8.33 0.41 -25.79
CA PHE A 225 -9.65 0.39 -26.42
C PHE A 225 -9.51 1.08 -27.78
N GLY A 226 -9.40 0.30 -28.86
CA GLY A 226 -9.34 0.75 -30.27
C GLY A 226 -8.62 2.08 -30.57
N SER A 227 -7.47 2.32 -29.92
CA SER A 227 -6.86 3.65 -29.87
C SER A 227 -5.96 3.92 -31.08
N ALA A 228 -6.54 3.90 -32.29
CA ALA A 228 -5.83 4.08 -33.55
C ALA A 228 -4.82 5.26 -33.53
N GLY A 229 -3.66 5.03 -34.15
CA GLY A 229 -2.50 5.93 -34.15
C GLY A 229 -1.62 5.89 -32.88
N SER A 230 -2.08 5.31 -31.78
CA SER A 230 -1.36 5.35 -30.49
C SER A 230 -0.15 4.41 -30.39
N THR A 231 0.84 4.78 -29.57
CA THR A 231 2.08 4.00 -29.37
C THR A 231 2.33 3.68 -27.90
N VAL A 232 2.51 2.39 -27.59
CA VAL A 232 2.85 1.86 -26.25
C VAL A 232 4.26 1.28 -26.30
N LYS A 233 5.24 1.93 -25.66
CA LYS A 233 6.66 1.53 -25.80
C LYS A 233 7.54 1.78 -24.59
N ASN A 234 8.58 0.97 -24.43
CA ASN A 234 9.59 1.09 -23.35
C ASN A 234 8.99 1.05 -21.93
N ASN A 235 7.76 0.55 -21.77
CA ASN A 235 7.15 0.37 -20.45
C ASN A 235 7.66 -0.93 -19.83
N HIS A 236 7.73 -0.96 -18.50
CA HIS A 236 8.11 -2.15 -17.73
C HIS A 236 6.91 -2.61 -16.92
N ILE A 237 6.52 -3.88 -17.06
CA ILE A 237 5.28 -4.42 -16.48
C ILE A 237 5.58 -5.64 -15.59
N TYR A 238 5.20 -5.59 -14.31
CA TYR A 238 5.60 -6.60 -13.31
C TYR A 238 4.42 -7.26 -12.58
N ALA A 239 4.42 -8.60 -12.53
CA ALA A 239 3.59 -9.37 -11.60
C ALA A 239 4.47 -9.84 -10.42
N ARG A 240 4.29 -9.25 -9.24
CA ARG A 240 5.20 -9.38 -8.09
C ARG A 240 4.48 -9.83 -6.82
N THR A 241 3.36 -9.21 -6.47
CA THR A 241 2.51 -9.53 -5.31
C THR A 241 1.06 -9.85 -5.69
N ARG A 242 0.59 -9.43 -6.88
CA ARG A 242 -0.74 -9.77 -7.42
C ARG A 242 -0.65 -10.46 -8.79
N VAL A 243 -1.60 -11.35 -9.09
CA VAL A 243 -1.83 -11.97 -10.40
C VAL A 243 -2.39 -10.91 -11.35
N ILE A 244 -1.93 -10.95 -12.61
CA ILE A 244 -2.33 -10.04 -13.69
C ILE A 244 -3.00 -10.87 -14.77
N LEU A 245 -4.18 -10.46 -15.27
CA LEU A 245 -4.84 -11.17 -16.37
C LEU A 245 -4.12 -10.92 -17.70
N GLY A 246 -3.89 -9.64 -18.02
CA GLY A 246 -3.19 -9.20 -19.23
C GLY A 246 -2.16 -8.11 -18.94
N GLY A 247 -0.95 -8.23 -19.50
CA GLY A 247 0.05 -7.16 -19.42
C GLY A 247 -0.25 -6.00 -20.36
N ILE A 248 -0.49 -6.27 -21.64
CA ILE A 248 -0.98 -5.29 -22.62
C ILE A 248 -2.15 -5.90 -23.41
N ASN A 249 -3.30 -5.23 -23.42
CA ASN A 249 -4.52 -5.74 -24.04
C ASN A 249 -4.88 -4.94 -25.29
N LEU A 250 -5.20 -5.66 -26.37
CA LEU A 250 -5.75 -5.16 -27.63
C LEU A 250 -6.98 -6.03 -27.98
N VAL A 251 -7.96 -6.05 -27.05
CA VAL A 251 -9.07 -7.02 -27.04
C VAL A 251 -10.45 -6.39 -27.19
N ASP A 252 -10.55 -5.07 -27.03
CA ASP A 252 -11.81 -4.36 -26.92
C ASP A 252 -12.28 -3.85 -28.28
N TYR A 253 -13.52 -4.21 -28.63
CA TYR A 253 -14.17 -3.74 -29.86
C TYR A 253 -14.66 -2.30 -29.72
N GLU A 254 -15.37 -2.00 -28.64
CA GLU A 254 -15.80 -0.65 -28.29
C GLU A 254 -14.64 0.17 -27.67
N PRO A 255 -14.61 1.51 -27.80
CA PRO A 255 -15.59 2.36 -28.46
C PRO A 255 -15.23 2.68 -29.93
N TRP A 256 -14.52 1.80 -30.65
CA TRP A 256 -13.98 2.12 -31.98
C TRP A 256 -14.18 1.03 -33.03
N ASP A 257 -15.19 0.18 -32.86
CA ASP A 257 -15.57 -0.85 -33.83
C ASP A 257 -14.40 -1.81 -34.19
N GLY A 258 -13.49 -2.03 -33.24
CA GLY A 258 -12.29 -2.86 -33.38
C GLY A 258 -11.09 -2.20 -34.08
N ASP A 259 -11.10 -0.89 -34.32
CA ASP A 259 -10.04 -0.17 -35.03
C ASP A 259 -8.77 0.06 -34.18
N TYR A 260 -7.70 -0.70 -34.45
CA TYR A 260 -6.36 -0.44 -33.92
C TYR A 260 -5.39 0.03 -35.02
N THR A 261 -5.89 0.66 -36.09
CA THR A 261 -5.08 1.11 -37.23
C THR A 261 -3.89 1.97 -36.78
N ASN A 262 -2.68 1.58 -37.20
CA ASN A 262 -1.41 2.22 -36.82
C ASN A 262 -1.07 2.19 -35.32
N VAL A 263 -1.76 1.40 -34.49
CA VAL A 263 -1.35 1.16 -33.10
C VAL A 263 -0.03 0.39 -33.09
N LYS A 264 0.91 0.79 -32.21
CA LYS A 264 2.24 0.19 -32.10
C LYS A 264 2.56 -0.16 -30.65
N VAL A 265 2.62 -1.45 -30.34
CA VAL A 265 3.01 -1.96 -29.02
C VAL A 265 4.40 -2.59 -29.13
N HIS A 266 5.45 -1.85 -28.75
CA HIS A 266 6.81 -2.28 -29.04
C HIS A 266 7.85 -1.97 -27.96
N HIS A 267 8.88 -2.83 -27.84
CA HIS A 267 9.99 -2.64 -26.89
C HIS A 267 9.53 -2.51 -25.43
N ASN A 268 8.40 -3.11 -25.05
CA ASN A 268 7.98 -3.21 -23.65
C ASN A 268 8.60 -4.46 -23.01
N HIS A 269 8.96 -4.37 -21.73
CA HIS A 269 9.49 -5.50 -20.95
C HIS A 269 8.45 -5.95 -19.93
N LEU A 270 8.07 -7.24 -19.98
CA LEU A 270 7.09 -7.83 -19.08
C LEU A 270 7.76 -8.94 -18.26
N TYR A 271 7.60 -8.90 -16.94
CA TYR A 271 8.36 -9.74 -15.99
C TYR A 271 7.46 -10.36 -14.91
N ALA A 272 7.27 -11.69 -15.02
CA ALA A 272 6.65 -12.51 -13.98
C ALA A 272 7.63 -12.75 -12.80
N LEU A 273 7.90 -11.70 -12.03
CA LEU A 273 8.92 -11.63 -10.99
C LEU A 273 8.59 -12.41 -9.71
N GLY A 274 7.32 -12.47 -9.32
CA GLY A 274 6.91 -13.06 -8.03
C GLY A 274 5.43 -13.47 -7.95
N ARG A 275 4.60 -13.01 -8.89
CA ARG A 275 3.26 -13.55 -9.15
C ARG A 275 3.06 -13.83 -10.62
N TYR A 276 1.94 -14.47 -10.90
CA TYR A 276 1.61 -15.07 -12.18
C TYR A 276 0.98 -14.05 -13.13
N PHE A 277 1.51 -13.95 -14.35
CA PHE A 277 0.78 -13.39 -15.48
C PHE A 277 -0.02 -14.51 -16.14
N LYS A 278 -1.32 -14.31 -16.35
CA LYS A 278 -2.10 -15.24 -17.18
C LYS A 278 -1.70 -15.10 -18.65
N VAL A 279 -1.67 -13.86 -19.16
CA VAL A 279 -1.14 -13.53 -20.49
C VAL A 279 -0.27 -12.26 -20.42
N GLY A 280 0.82 -12.22 -21.18
CA GLY A 280 1.65 -11.02 -21.32
C GLY A 280 1.05 -9.97 -22.26
N ILE A 281 0.81 -10.31 -23.53
CA ILE A 281 0.09 -9.46 -24.48
C ILE A 281 -1.10 -10.23 -25.06
N VAL A 282 -2.30 -9.64 -24.94
CA VAL A 282 -3.56 -10.24 -25.40
C VAL A 282 -4.03 -9.53 -26.66
N VAL A 283 -4.31 -10.27 -27.72
CA VAL A 283 -4.84 -9.74 -28.98
C VAL A 283 -6.18 -10.40 -29.32
N GLY A 284 -7.18 -9.54 -29.48
CA GLY A 284 -8.55 -9.81 -29.94
C GLY A 284 -9.51 -10.47 -28.93
N PRO A 285 -10.83 -10.34 -29.15
CA PRO A 285 -11.83 -10.50 -28.08
C PRO A 285 -11.91 -11.92 -27.52
N ALA A 286 -11.86 -12.93 -28.38
CA ALA A 286 -11.89 -14.35 -28.00
C ALA A 286 -10.72 -14.75 -27.07
N SER A 287 -9.61 -14.01 -27.07
CA SER A 287 -8.52 -14.25 -26.10
C SER A 287 -8.93 -13.87 -24.67
N TRP A 288 -9.86 -12.92 -24.51
CA TRP A 288 -10.31 -12.35 -23.24
C TRP A 288 -11.63 -12.96 -22.75
N SER A 289 -12.64 -13.06 -23.62
CA SER A 289 -13.99 -13.55 -23.30
C SER A 289 -14.41 -14.74 -24.16
N ASP A 290 -15.67 -15.14 -24.08
CA ASP A 290 -16.31 -16.10 -24.97
C ASP A 290 -16.76 -15.51 -26.32
N ASP A 291 -16.57 -14.21 -26.56
CA ASP A 291 -16.92 -13.52 -27.82
C ASP A 291 -16.00 -13.95 -28.98
N THR A 292 -16.56 -14.70 -29.92
CA THR A 292 -15.90 -15.13 -31.17
C THR A 292 -16.29 -14.29 -32.38
N GLU A 293 -17.28 -13.40 -32.26
CA GLU A 293 -17.89 -12.69 -33.39
C GLU A 293 -17.26 -11.31 -33.61
N SER A 294 -16.92 -10.61 -32.52
CA SER A 294 -16.17 -9.36 -32.59
C SER A 294 -14.74 -9.61 -33.07
N ILE A 295 -14.25 -8.81 -34.02
CA ILE A 295 -12.88 -8.92 -34.57
C ILE A 295 -12.21 -7.55 -34.57
N VAL A 296 -11.03 -7.47 -33.94
CA VAL A 296 -10.18 -6.27 -33.94
C VAL A 296 -9.23 -6.25 -35.15
N HIS A 297 -8.71 -5.09 -35.56
CA HIS A 297 -7.84 -5.01 -36.74
C HIS A 297 -6.68 -3.99 -36.71
N SER A 298 -5.64 -4.28 -37.51
CA SER A 298 -4.66 -3.32 -38.03
C SER A 298 -3.59 -2.73 -37.08
N ALA A 299 -3.21 -3.42 -36.00
CA ALA A 299 -2.10 -3.02 -35.11
C ALA A 299 -0.77 -3.73 -35.42
N SER A 300 0.34 -3.23 -34.85
CA SER A 300 1.60 -3.97 -34.71
C SER A 300 2.02 -4.16 -33.25
N VAL A 301 2.51 -5.37 -32.95
CA VAL A 301 2.96 -5.83 -31.62
C VAL A 301 4.34 -6.46 -31.80
N THR A 302 5.42 -5.70 -31.61
CA THR A 302 6.76 -6.12 -32.04
C THR A 302 7.87 -5.86 -31.04
N ASP A 303 8.92 -6.70 -31.08
CA ASP A 303 10.15 -6.48 -30.32
C ASP A 303 9.94 -6.36 -28.79
N ASN A 304 8.88 -6.95 -28.23
CA ASN A 304 8.61 -6.96 -26.79
C ASN A 304 9.35 -8.13 -26.10
N GLU A 305 9.71 -7.97 -24.83
CA GLU A 305 10.55 -8.91 -24.08
C GLU A 305 9.81 -9.52 -22.87
N PHE A 306 9.90 -10.84 -22.68
CA PHE A 306 9.20 -11.57 -21.61
C PHE A 306 10.19 -12.35 -20.71
N SER A 307 10.12 -12.18 -19.38
CA SER A 307 11.02 -12.81 -18.40
C SER A 307 10.32 -13.32 -17.13
N GLY A 308 11.02 -14.03 -16.25
CA GLY A 308 10.49 -14.54 -14.98
C GLY A 308 9.66 -15.82 -15.08
N GLY A 309 9.53 -16.51 -13.94
CA GLY A 309 9.16 -17.93 -13.89
C GLY A 309 7.67 -18.28 -13.83
N TYR A 310 6.75 -17.31 -13.93
CA TYR A 310 5.32 -17.52 -13.60
C TYR A 310 4.38 -17.01 -14.72
N TRP A 311 4.27 -17.74 -15.82
CA TRP A 311 3.39 -17.40 -16.95
C TRP A 311 2.36 -18.47 -17.26
N GLY A 312 1.17 -18.05 -17.71
CA GLY A 312 0.31 -18.84 -18.58
C GLY A 312 0.78 -18.75 -20.03
N TYR A 313 0.73 -17.55 -20.61
CA TYR A 313 1.13 -17.28 -21.99
C TYR A 313 1.93 -15.98 -22.13
N GLY A 314 2.84 -15.92 -23.10
CA GLY A 314 3.57 -14.69 -23.45
C GLY A 314 2.71 -13.77 -24.32
N ILE A 315 2.36 -14.22 -25.53
CA ILE A 315 1.38 -13.55 -26.42
C ILE A 315 0.31 -14.55 -26.84
N VAL A 316 -0.95 -14.12 -26.82
CA VAL A 316 -2.11 -14.87 -27.35
C VAL A 316 -2.83 -14.04 -28.41
N VAL A 317 -3.18 -14.67 -29.55
CA VAL A 317 -3.87 -14.01 -30.67
C VAL A 317 -5.06 -14.85 -31.14
N ALA A 318 -6.26 -14.25 -31.13
CA ALA A 318 -7.48 -14.80 -31.73
C ALA A 318 -8.45 -13.67 -32.11
N SER A 319 -9.35 -13.91 -33.07
CA SER A 319 -10.33 -12.92 -33.55
C SER A 319 -9.71 -11.55 -33.87
N ALA A 320 -8.71 -11.56 -34.76
CA ALA A 320 -7.91 -10.40 -35.12
C ALA A 320 -7.49 -10.42 -36.61
N ASN A 321 -7.66 -9.33 -37.34
CA ASN A 321 -7.29 -9.22 -38.77
C ASN A 321 -6.17 -8.19 -38.99
N ASP A 322 -5.30 -8.45 -39.97
CA ASP A 322 -4.27 -7.52 -40.45
C ASP A 322 -3.27 -7.02 -39.38
N PHE A 323 -2.97 -7.84 -38.37
CA PHE A 323 -1.95 -7.57 -37.36
C PHE A 323 -0.52 -7.91 -37.84
N GLU A 324 0.49 -7.18 -37.37
CA GLU A 324 1.91 -7.60 -37.40
C GLU A 324 2.35 -8.00 -35.98
N VAL A 325 2.66 -9.27 -35.73
CA VAL A 325 3.19 -9.76 -34.44
C VAL A 325 4.54 -10.45 -34.66
N LEU A 326 5.62 -9.67 -34.60
CA LEU A 326 6.96 -10.07 -35.03
C LEU A 326 8.07 -9.70 -34.02
N ARG A 327 9.13 -10.51 -33.99
CA ARG A 327 10.39 -10.24 -33.24
C ARG A 327 10.22 -10.14 -31.71
N ASN A 328 9.07 -10.54 -31.17
CA ASN A 328 8.86 -10.65 -29.73
C ASN A 328 9.64 -11.86 -29.20
N LYS A 329 10.21 -11.76 -27.99
CA LYS A 329 11.15 -12.78 -27.49
C LYS A 329 10.98 -13.07 -26.01
N VAL A 330 11.08 -14.34 -25.66
CA VAL A 330 11.35 -14.78 -24.29
C VAL A 330 12.85 -14.59 -24.02
N ILE A 331 13.19 -13.91 -22.94
CA ILE A 331 14.57 -13.69 -22.52
C ILE A 331 14.92 -14.55 -21.29
N TRP A 332 16.22 -14.71 -21.04
CA TRP A 332 16.77 -15.31 -19.84
C TRP A 332 17.34 -14.21 -18.94
N ASP A 333 16.89 -14.13 -17.69
CA ASP A 333 17.18 -13.02 -16.77
C ASP A 333 18.28 -13.32 -15.73
N GLY A 334 18.82 -14.54 -15.72
CA GLY A 334 19.80 -14.99 -14.73
C GLY A 334 19.23 -16.04 -13.78
N GLU A 335 19.17 -15.71 -12.49
CA GLU A 335 18.87 -16.68 -11.41
C GLU A 335 17.42 -17.19 -11.41
N GLN A 336 16.46 -16.49 -12.05
CA GLN A 336 15.06 -16.94 -12.12
C GLN A 336 14.79 -17.81 -13.36
N GLY A 337 15.50 -17.53 -14.46
CA GLY A 337 15.71 -18.45 -15.59
C GLY A 337 15.02 -18.03 -16.89
N VAL A 338 14.82 -18.99 -17.79
CA VAL A 338 13.98 -18.77 -18.99
C VAL A 338 12.54 -18.70 -18.53
N ALA A 339 11.72 -17.83 -19.15
CA ALA A 339 10.30 -17.74 -18.81
C ALA A 339 9.60 -19.10 -18.93
N LYS A 340 8.83 -19.48 -17.90
CA LYS A 340 8.18 -20.79 -17.79
C LYS A 340 6.67 -20.62 -17.93
N PHE A 341 6.13 -21.35 -18.89
CA PHE A 341 4.71 -21.36 -19.23
C PHE A 341 4.07 -22.62 -18.66
N SER A 342 3.10 -22.44 -17.78
CA SER A 342 2.38 -23.51 -17.06
C SER A 342 1.02 -22.99 -16.60
N GLY A 343 0.19 -23.84 -15.99
CA GLY A 343 -1.12 -23.43 -15.47
C GLY A 343 -2.20 -24.48 -15.69
N VAL A 344 -3.29 -24.33 -14.97
CA VAL A 344 -4.46 -25.21 -15.01
C VAL A 344 -5.74 -24.41 -15.29
N PRO A 345 -6.69 -24.94 -16.08
CA PRO A 345 -7.98 -24.28 -16.28
C PRO A 345 -8.69 -23.99 -14.95
N GLY A 346 -9.10 -22.73 -14.75
CA GLY A 346 -9.90 -22.31 -13.61
C GLY A 346 -11.36 -22.78 -13.70
N SER A 347 -12.11 -22.54 -12.61
CA SER A 347 -13.55 -22.83 -12.46
C SER A 347 -14.42 -22.31 -13.60
N ARG A 348 -14.12 -21.11 -14.12
CA ARG A 348 -14.84 -20.44 -15.22
C ARG A 348 -14.34 -20.79 -16.63
N CYS A 349 -13.27 -21.58 -16.79
CA CYS A 349 -12.76 -21.86 -18.13
C CYS A 349 -13.78 -22.60 -19.02
N PRO A 350 -13.87 -22.26 -20.31
CA PRO A 350 -14.51 -23.10 -21.31
C PRO A 350 -13.98 -24.54 -21.25
N LYS A 351 -14.88 -25.51 -21.39
CA LYS A 351 -14.55 -26.96 -21.39
C LYS A 351 -14.47 -27.55 -22.79
N ALA A 352 -15.00 -26.84 -23.78
CA ALA A 352 -15.02 -27.19 -25.19
C ALA A 352 -15.21 -25.87 -25.98
N PRO A 353 -14.34 -25.55 -26.97
CA PRO A 353 -13.08 -26.22 -27.29
C PRO A 353 -12.10 -26.24 -26.09
N GLU A 354 -11.13 -27.17 -26.12
CA GLU A 354 -10.02 -27.17 -25.15
C GLU A 354 -8.94 -26.20 -25.64
N ASN A 355 -8.66 -25.15 -24.85
CA ASN A 355 -7.64 -24.16 -25.18
C ASN A 355 -6.26 -24.78 -25.40
N GLY A 356 -5.48 -24.19 -26.32
CA GLY A 356 -4.07 -24.51 -26.51
C GLY A 356 -3.29 -24.35 -25.21
N LYS A 357 -2.34 -25.27 -24.95
CA LYS A 357 -1.63 -25.35 -23.67
C LYS A 357 -0.75 -24.12 -23.40
N PRO A 358 -0.54 -23.74 -22.12
CA PRO A 358 0.41 -22.71 -21.69
C PRO A 358 1.73 -22.73 -22.47
N THR A 359 2.03 -21.63 -23.18
CA THR A 359 3.18 -21.51 -24.09
C THR A 359 3.55 -20.05 -24.32
N ALA A 360 4.77 -19.80 -24.80
CA ALA A 360 5.27 -18.45 -25.09
C ALA A 360 4.37 -17.70 -26.08
N PHE A 361 4.02 -18.33 -27.21
CA PHE A 361 3.27 -17.69 -28.29
C PHE A 361 2.19 -18.64 -28.82
N LEU A 362 0.92 -18.29 -28.62
CA LEU A 362 -0.25 -19.07 -29.03
C LEU A 362 -1.14 -18.27 -30.00
N ILE A 363 -1.60 -18.91 -31.06
CA ILE A 363 -2.49 -18.29 -32.06
C ILE A 363 -3.60 -19.25 -32.46
N ASN A 364 -4.84 -18.73 -32.60
CA ASN A 364 -5.89 -19.42 -33.32
C ASN A 364 -5.90 -18.97 -34.79
N ARG A 365 -5.22 -19.70 -35.70
CA ARG A 365 -5.18 -19.36 -37.13
C ARG A 365 -6.52 -19.58 -37.86
N GLY A 366 -7.56 -20.06 -37.17
CA GLY A 366 -8.93 -20.04 -37.66
C GLY A 366 -9.57 -18.65 -37.59
N SER A 367 -9.27 -17.86 -36.55
CA SER A 367 -9.83 -16.52 -36.32
C SER A 367 -8.81 -15.37 -36.39
N ALA A 368 -7.51 -15.66 -36.48
CA ALA A 368 -6.44 -14.69 -36.60
C ALA A 368 -5.82 -14.64 -38.02
N LYS A 369 -5.70 -13.44 -38.59
CA LYS A 369 -5.07 -13.15 -39.89
C LYS A 369 -4.09 -11.99 -39.76
N GLY A 370 -3.00 -12.03 -40.51
CA GLY A 370 -1.91 -11.06 -40.41
C GLY A 370 -0.53 -11.71 -40.62
N THR A 371 0.51 -10.99 -40.21
CA THR A 371 1.92 -11.43 -40.29
C THR A 371 2.41 -11.79 -38.89
N PHE A 372 2.73 -13.07 -38.66
CA PHE A 372 3.09 -13.61 -37.33
C PHE A 372 4.45 -14.31 -37.39
N GLN A 373 5.23 -14.23 -36.31
CA GLN A 373 6.53 -14.91 -36.22
C GLN A 373 6.38 -16.44 -36.18
N ASP A 374 7.40 -17.16 -36.65
CA ASP A 374 7.34 -18.61 -36.86
C ASP A 374 7.16 -19.42 -35.55
N ASP A 375 7.56 -18.86 -34.41
CA ASP A 375 7.47 -19.47 -33.08
C ASP A 375 6.02 -19.70 -32.58
N PHE A 376 5.02 -19.13 -33.27
CA PHE A 376 3.61 -19.19 -32.87
C PHE A 376 3.00 -20.58 -33.06
N ILE A 377 2.74 -21.26 -31.94
CA ILE A 377 2.00 -22.54 -31.91
C ILE A 377 0.53 -22.27 -32.25
N ASN A 378 -0.02 -23.05 -33.18
CA ASN A 378 -1.45 -23.00 -33.48
C ASN A 378 -2.26 -23.84 -32.46
N GLY A 379 -3.31 -23.25 -31.90
CA GLY A 379 -4.26 -23.95 -31.02
C GLY A 379 -5.53 -23.14 -30.80
N GLU A 380 -6.51 -23.74 -30.12
CA GLU A 380 -7.75 -23.04 -29.79
C GLU A 380 -7.53 -21.99 -28.71
N VAL A 381 -8.31 -20.91 -28.79
CA VAL A 381 -8.24 -19.74 -27.91
C VAL A 381 -9.66 -19.22 -27.71
N GLN A 382 -10.19 -19.40 -26.51
CA GLN A 382 -11.44 -18.79 -26.03
C GLN A 382 -11.33 -18.51 -24.52
N HIS A 383 -11.60 -17.28 -24.08
CA HIS A 383 -11.59 -16.83 -22.68
C HIS A 383 -10.32 -17.27 -21.91
N ILE A 384 -9.13 -17.09 -22.49
CA ILE A 384 -7.92 -17.76 -21.99
C ILE A 384 -7.43 -17.23 -20.63
N ILE A 385 -7.81 -16.01 -20.27
CA ILE A 385 -7.59 -15.39 -18.94
C ILE A 385 -8.35 -16.09 -17.80
N CYS A 386 -9.14 -17.13 -18.09
CA CYS A 386 -9.69 -18.03 -17.08
C CYS A 386 -8.61 -18.89 -16.37
N LEU A 387 -7.41 -19.04 -16.96
CA LEU A 387 -6.33 -19.92 -16.48
C LEU A 387 -5.83 -19.55 -15.07
N ASN A 388 -5.49 -20.52 -14.24
CA ASN A 388 -4.94 -20.30 -12.89
C ASN A 388 -3.53 -20.90 -12.74
N PRO A 389 -2.71 -20.41 -11.79
CA PRO A 389 -1.39 -20.98 -11.50
C PRO A 389 -1.47 -22.46 -11.10
N ASP A 390 -0.63 -23.30 -11.70
CA ASP A 390 -0.45 -24.70 -11.29
C ASP A 390 0.47 -24.76 -10.06
N GLN A 391 -0.12 -24.86 -8.87
CA GLN A 391 0.58 -24.73 -7.58
C GLN A 391 0.00 -25.68 -6.51
N ASN A 392 0.87 -26.07 -5.57
CA ASN A 392 0.52 -26.84 -4.37
C ASN A 392 1.11 -26.14 -3.13
N PRO A 393 0.31 -25.63 -2.17
CA PRO A 393 -1.15 -25.70 -2.11
C PRO A 393 -1.83 -24.99 -3.30
N PRO A 394 -3.10 -25.34 -3.63
CA PRO A 394 -3.84 -24.72 -4.71
C PRO A 394 -3.87 -23.20 -4.62
N TYR A 395 -3.84 -22.54 -5.78
CA TYR A 395 -3.92 -21.09 -5.91
C TYR A 395 -5.07 -20.50 -5.06
N LYS A 396 -4.73 -19.53 -4.20
CA LYS A 396 -5.68 -18.72 -3.44
C LYS A 396 -5.57 -17.26 -3.90
N PRO A 397 -6.68 -16.63 -4.33
CA PRO A 397 -6.72 -15.20 -4.63
C PRO A 397 -6.25 -14.31 -3.47
N TRP A 398 -5.46 -13.29 -3.80
CA TRP A 398 -5.03 -12.19 -2.93
C TRP A 398 -6.07 -11.07 -2.88
N ARG A 399 -6.35 -10.54 -1.67
CA ARG A 399 -7.44 -9.58 -1.39
C ARG A 399 -7.03 -8.62 -0.27
N PHE A 400 -7.55 -7.39 -0.24
CA PHE A 400 -7.29 -6.46 0.88
C PHE A 400 -7.83 -6.97 2.19
N ARG A 401 -9.02 -7.56 2.19
CA ARG A 401 -9.69 -8.04 3.42
C ARG A 401 -9.01 -9.24 4.08
N ASP A 402 -7.98 -9.82 3.46
CA ASP A 402 -7.08 -10.82 4.06
C ASP A 402 -5.78 -10.18 4.61
N SER A 403 -5.55 -8.87 4.43
CA SER A 403 -4.36 -8.19 4.92
C SER A 403 -4.44 -7.90 6.43
N PRO A 404 -3.30 -7.87 7.15
CA PRO A 404 -3.28 -7.56 8.58
C PRO A 404 -3.94 -6.21 8.91
N GLU A 405 -3.82 -5.23 8.02
CA GLU A 405 -4.34 -3.87 8.18
C GLU A 405 -5.87 -3.83 8.08
N ALA A 406 -6.46 -4.51 7.09
CA ALA A 406 -7.91 -4.57 6.94
C ALA A 406 -8.57 -5.46 8.01
N ILE A 407 -7.86 -6.49 8.48
CA ILE A 407 -8.29 -7.29 9.65
C ILE A 407 -8.28 -6.42 10.90
N ALA A 408 -7.19 -5.69 11.18
CA ALA A 408 -7.08 -4.80 12.33
C ALA A 408 -8.09 -3.65 12.30
N ALA A 409 -8.33 -3.05 11.13
CA ALA A 409 -9.35 -2.02 10.95
C ALA A 409 -10.76 -2.55 11.28
N LYS A 410 -11.11 -3.74 10.77
CA LYS A 410 -12.39 -4.40 11.05
C LYS A 410 -12.53 -4.88 12.50
N GLU A 411 -11.44 -5.25 13.14
CA GLU A 411 -11.42 -5.53 14.59
C GLU A 411 -11.64 -4.24 15.41
N ALA A 412 -11.12 -3.10 14.94
CA ALA A 412 -11.33 -1.77 15.51
C ALA A 412 -12.70 -1.12 15.15
N GLU A 413 -13.47 -1.66 14.20
CA GLU A 413 -14.86 -1.27 13.95
C GLU A 413 -15.87 -1.94 14.91
N ASN A 414 -15.42 -2.89 15.74
CA ASN A 414 -16.31 -3.80 16.47
C ASN A 414 -16.86 -3.15 17.77
N PRO A 415 -18.13 -2.70 17.84
CA PRO A 415 -18.57 -1.69 18.84
C PRO A 415 -18.51 -2.17 20.30
N VAL A 416 -18.49 -3.49 20.52
CA VAL A 416 -18.44 -4.11 21.85
C VAL A 416 -17.02 -4.06 22.44
N ALA A 417 -15.98 -3.95 21.62
CA ALA A 417 -14.59 -3.87 22.08
C ALA A 417 -14.21 -2.43 22.50
N ASN A 418 -14.43 -1.46 21.61
CA ASN A 418 -13.87 -0.11 21.72
C ASN A 418 -14.20 0.60 23.04
N SER A 419 -15.48 0.56 23.46
CA SER A 419 -15.93 1.23 24.71
C SER A 419 -15.16 0.78 25.97
N ALA A 420 -14.74 -0.48 26.04
CA ALA A 420 -13.99 -1.04 27.16
C ALA A 420 -12.47 -1.00 26.98
N PHE A 421 -11.99 -0.83 25.75
CA PHE A 421 -10.56 -0.87 25.38
C PHE A 421 -9.96 0.53 25.30
N ASP A 422 -10.61 1.46 24.57
CA ASP A 422 -10.11 2.83 24.37
C ASP A 422 -10.06 3.62 25.68
N SER A 423 -11.06 3.47 26.55
CA SER A 423 -11.09 4.12 27.86
C SER A 423 -9.86 3.75 28.69
N ARG A 424 -9.50 2.47 28.73
CA ARG A 424 -8.38 1.94 29.52
C ARG A 424 -7.02 2.17 28.86
N ILE A 425 -6.95 2.13 27.53
CA ILE A 425 -5.70 2.44 26.81
C ILE A 425 -5.42 3.94 26.83
N ALA A 426 -6.41 4.82 26.67
CA ALA A 426 -6.23 6.26 26.83
C ALA A 426 -5.79 6.60 28.26
N GLU A 427 -6.44 6.04 29.28
CA GLU A 427 -6.07 6.24 30.68
C GLU A 427 -4.66 5.69 31.00
N ALA A 428 -4.30 4.52 30.46
CA ALA A 428 -2.96 3.95 30.59
C ALA A 428 -1.89 4.75 29.82
N LEU A 429 -2.20 5.29 28.63
CA LEU A 429 -1.25 6.06 27.81
C LEU A 429 -1.01 7.44 28.41
N VAL A 430 -2.06 8.10 28.94
CA VAL A 430 -1.95 9.35 29.70
C VAL A 430 -1.21 9.10 31.02
N SER A 431 -1.51 8.02 31.74
CA SER A 431 -0.77 7.63 32.95
C SER A 431 0.71 7.36 32.64
N TYR A 432 1.01 6.69 31.53
CA TYR A 432 2.38 6.45 31.07
C TYR A 432 3.09 7.74 30.66
N GLN A 433 2.45 8.64 29.91
CA GLN A 433 3.02 9.95 29.56
C GLN A 433 3.27 10.81 30.81
N MET A 434 2.33 10.88 31.75
CA MET A 434 2.51 11.60 33.02
C MET A 434 3.60 10.98 33.89
N SER A 435 3.72 9.64 33.91
CA SER A 435 4.80 8.93 34.59
C SER A 435 6.17 9.19 33.93
N LEU A 436 6.22 9.24 32.60
CA LEU A 436 7.42 9.57 31.84
C LEU A 436 7.84 11.03 32.08
N LEU A 437 6.91 11.97 32.04
CA LEU A 437 7.13 13.39 32.32
C LEU A 437 7.62 13.60 33.76
N ASN A 438 6.94 13.03 34.76
CA ASN A 438 7.39 13.05 36.16
C ASN A 438 8.78 12.42 36.33
N SER A 439 9.11 11.38 35.55
CA SER A 439 10.45 10.77 35.55
C SER A 439 11.50 11.68 34.89
N MET A 440 11.13 12.41 33.83
CA MET A 440 12.01 13.36 33.16
C MET A 440 12.21 14.63 34.00
N ASP A 441 11.20 15.12 34.71
CA ASP A 441 11.35 16.21 35.69
C ASP A 441 12.23 15.79 36.87
N ALA A 442 12.04 14.58 37.41
CA ALA A 442 12.90 14.03 38.46
C ALA A 442 14.35 13.77 38.00
N ILE A 443 14.58 13.56 36.70
CA ILE A 443 15.92 13.54 36.09
C ILE A 443 16.45 14.97 35.93
N THR A 444 15.62 15.90 35.45
CA THR A 444 16.01 17.30 35.18
C THR A 444 16.40 18.02 36.47
N GLN A 445 15.61 17.91 37.53
CA GLN A 445 15.96 18.41 38.87
C GLN A 445 17.27 17.79 39.39
N LYS A 446 17.53 16.51 39.13
CA LYS A 446 18.82 15.88 39.51
C LYS A 446 19.98 16.35 38.66
N VAL A 447 19.77 16.68 37.38
CA VAL A 447 20.78 17.28 36.51
C VAL A 447 21.08 18.71 36.97
N GLU A 448 20.08 19.54 37.24
CA GLU A 448 20.25 20.89 37.78
C GLU A 448 20.99 20.88 39.14
N HIS A 449 20.63 19.93 40.02
CA HIS A 449 21.29 19.77 41.32
C HIS A 449 22.74 19.22 41.21
N LEU A 450 23.13 18.68 40.04
CA LEU A 450 24.49 18.24 39.72
C LEU A 450 25.30 19.29 38.93
N THR A 451 24.64 20.22 38.22
CA THR A 451 25.32 21.28 37.44
C THR A 451 25.51 22.59 38.20
N ASN A 452 24.68 22.88 39.22
CA ASN A 452 24.82 24.04 40.10
C ASN A 452 25.09 23.66 41.56
N PRO A 453 26.36 23.41 41.95
CA PRO A 453 26.74 23.41 43.36
C PRO A 453 26.72 24.85 43.91
N ILE A 454 25.75 25.16 44.77
CA ILE A 454 25.75 26.41 45.55
C ILE A 454 26.95 26.39 46.50
N VAL A 455 27.82 27.39 46.40
CA VAL A 455 28.95 27.60 47.32
C VAL A 455 28.96 29.07 47.75
N ASP A 456 28.21 29.36 48.79
CA ASP A 456 28.38 30.58 49.60
C ASP A 456 29.27 30.23 50.80
N ASP A 457 30.54 30.65 50.76
CA ASP A 457 31.17 31.34 51.90
C ASP A 457 32.52 31.98 51.50
N VAL A 458 32.82 33.14 52.11
CA VAL A 458 33.94 34.05 51.77
C VAL A 458 34.67 34.37 53.09
N PRO A 459 36.01 34.22 53.23
CA PRO A 459 36.97 35.28 52.83
C PRO A 459 38.42 34.76 52.57
N PRO A 460 39.52 35.59 52.50
CA PRO A 460 39.64 37.06 52.46
C PRO A 460 40.47 37.59 51.26
N PHE A 461 40.68 38.92 51.23
CA PHE A 461 41.56 39.63 50.29
C PHE A 461 43.05 39.23 50.39
N ILE A 462 43.74 39.20 49.24
CA ILE A 462 45.22 39.27 49.13
C ILE A 462 45.60 40.32 48.07
N HIS A 463 46.75 40.97 48.25
CA HIS A 463 47.14 42.20 47.54
C HIS A 463 47.70 42.01 46.12
N GLU A 464 47.66 43.11 45.36
CA GLU A 464 48.02 43.25 43.94
C GLU A 464 49.51 42.98 43.59
N HIS A 465 50.33 42.55 44.55
CA HIS A 465 51.79 42.40 44.38
C HIS A 465 52.22 40.99 43.88
N GLU A 466 51.38 39.95 44.02
CA GLU A 466 51.75 38.58 43.66
C GLU A 466 51.70 38.30 42.14
N ARG A 467 50.91 39.08 41.38
CA ARG A 467 50.79 38.92 39.91
C ARG A 467 52.09 39.23 39.17
N ALA A 468 53.01 39.98 39.76
CA ALA A 468 54.28 40.33 39.13
C ALA A 468 55.32 39.19 39.14
N GLU A 469 55.28 38.29 40.13
CA GLU A 469 56.27 37.21 40.24
C GLU A 469 55.93 35.98 39.38
N ALA A 470 54.65 35.65 39.22
CA ALA A 470 54.22 34.53 38.39
C ALA A 470 54.74 34.64 36.95
N ASP A 471 54.68 35.86 36.38
CA ASP A 471 55.06 36.15 35.00
C ASP A 471 56.59 36.08 34.77
N GLN A 472 57.40 36.26 35.81
CA GLN A 472 58.86 36.04 35.74
C GLN A 472 59.22 34.56 35.84
N ARG A 473 58.55 33.79 36.71
CA ARG A 473 58.80 32.35 36.89
C ARG A 473 58.47 31.57 35.60
N ALA A 474 57.36 31.87 34.95
CA ALA A 474 56.97 31.28 33.66
C ALA A 474 58.03 31.49 32.55
N ARG A 475 58.65 32.69 32.50
CA ARG A 475 59.69 33.03 31.51
C ARG A 475 61.03 32.34 31.77
N GLN A 476 61.31 31.88 32.99
CA GLN A 476 62.49 31.09 33.31
C GLN A 476 62.31 29.59 32.95
N GLU A 477 61.15 29.00 33.23
CA GLU A 477 60.89 27.59 32.87
C GLU A 477 60.89 27.33 31.36
N ALA A 478 60.40 28.29 30.56
CA ALA A 478 60.41 28.19 29.10
C ALA A 478 61.84 27.93 28.55
N ARG A 479 62.85 28.60 29.12
CA ARG A 479 64.26 28.44 28.73
C ARG A 479 64.92 27.16 29.25
N ARG A 480 64.27 26.39 30.14
CA ARG A 480 64.80 25.12 30.67
C ARG A 480 64.32 23.89 29.90
N LYS A 481 63.30 24.02 29.04
CA LYS A 481 62.70 22.91 28.26
C LYS A 481 63.30 22.73 26.85
N GLU A 482 64.34 23.49 26.51
CA GLU A 482 64.99 23.48 25.19
C GLU A 482 66.26 22.60 25.16
N ARG A 483 66.52 21.81 26.21
CA ARG A 483 67.60 20.82 26.28
C ARG A 483 67.10 19.50 26.88
N GLU A 484 67.79 18.43 26.48
CA GLU A 484 67.62 17.02 26.88
C GLU A 484 66.45 16.28 26.19
N SER A 485 66.83 15.46 25.20
CA SER A 485 65.98 14.50 24.51
C SER A 485 66.53 13.07 24.71
N GLY A 486 65.64 12.11 24.91
CA GLY A 486 65.97 10.69 25.05
C GLY A 486 64.74 9.83 25.32
N ASN A 487 64.61 8.71 24.62
CA ASN A 487 63.68 7.58 24.88
C ASN A 487 62.20 7.87 25.21
N LYS A 488 61.55 8.83 24.53
CA LYS A 488 60.10 9.05 24.71
C LYS A 488 59.20 7.89 24.25
N ASP A 489 59.59 7.16 23.20
CA ASP A 489 58.63 6.28 22.50
C ASP A 489 58.27 5.00 23.27
N VAL A 490 59.19 4.48 24.08
CA VAL A 490 58.93 3.32 24.95
C VAL A 490 57.99 3.69 26.10
N ASP A 491 58.20 4.85 26.73
CA ASP A 491 57.33 5.31 27.81
C ASP A 491 55.94 5.71 27.29
N ILE A 492 55.84 6.31 26.10
CA ILE A 492 54.56 6.59 25.45
C ILE A 492 53.80 5.29 25.13
N LEU A 493 54.49 4.21 24.74
CA LEU A 493 53.89 2.89 24.54
C LEU A 493 53.42 2.27 25.86
N ASN A 494 54.26 2.30 26.91
CA ASN A 494 53.90 1.79 28.24
C ASN A 494 52.67 2.52 28.82
N VAL A 495 52.64 3.86 28.74
CA VAL A 495 51.48 4.67 29.17
C VAL A 495 50.22 4.30 28.38
N LYS A 496 50.31 4.14 27.05
CA LYS A 496 49.16 3.74 26.23
C LYS A 496 48.65 2.33 26.53
N VAL A 497 49.54 1.36 26.80
CA VAL A 497 49.14 0.01 27.23
C VAL A 497 48.45 0.09 28.60
N GLU A 498 48.98 0.86 29.54
CA GLU A 498 48.38 1.02 30.86
C GLU A 498 47.02 1.74 30.80
N GLU A 499 46.86 2.75 29.93
CA GLU A 499 45.58 3.39 29.64
C GLU A 499 44.57 2.43 28.99
N LEU A 500 45.00 1.58 28.06
CA LEU A 500 44.16 0.56 27.44
C LEU A 500 43.71 -0.51 28.45
N GLU A 501 44.58 -0.94 29.38
CA GLU A 501 44.16 -1.81 30.48
C GLU A 501 43.21 -1.09 31.45
N LYS A 502 43.44 0.20 31.76
CA LYS A 502 42.51 1.02 32.56
C LYS A 502 41.16 1.17 31.86
N GLY A 503 41.15 1.31 30.53
CA GLY A 503 39.97 1.27 29.66
C GLY A 503 39.24 -0.07 29.72
N GLY A 504 39.96 -1.19 29.52
CA GLY A 504 39.39 -2.54 29.61
C GLY A 504 38.82 -2.86 30.99
N ARG A 505 39.49 -2.44 32.08
CA ARG A 505 39.00 -2.56 33.46
C ARG A 505 37.74 -1.70 33.70
N ARG A 506 37.65 -0.49 33.13
CA ARG A 506 36.45 0.35 33.16
C ARG A 506 35.29 -0.26 32.36
N LEU A 507 35.55 -0.72 31.14
CA LEU A 507 34.54 -1.35 30.27
C LEU A 507 34.00 -2.63 30.91
N LYS A 508 34.86 -3.48 31.47
CA LYS A 508 34.44 -4.67 32.22
C LYS A 508 33.57 -4.29 33.42
N LYS A 509 33.96 -3.30 34.23
CA LYS A 509 33.16 -2.85 35.37
C LYS A 509 31.78 -2.29 34.95
N ALA A 510 31.71 -1.62 33.80
CA ALA A 510 30.44 -1.16 33.22
C ALA A 510 29.58 -2.34 32.74
N LEU A 511 30.18 -3.35 32.09
CA LEU A 511 29.49 -4.54 31.61
C LEU A 511 28.99 -5.43 32.76
N ASP A 512 29.79 -5.61 33.81
CA ASP A 512 29.41 -6.32 35.04
C ASP A 512 28.27 -5.59 35.77
N GLY A 513 28.27 -4.25 35.77
CA GLY A 513 27.17 -3.43 36.27
C GLY A 513 25.89 -3.59 35.44
N LEU A 514 25.97 -3.45 34.12
CA LEU A 514 24.83 -3.60 33.21
C LEU A 514 24.24 -5.02 33.26
N LYS A 515 25.10 -6.04 33.47
CA LYS A 515 24.67 -7.41 33.76
C LYS A 515 23.90 -7.48 35.09
N SER A 516 24.41 -6.87 36.16
CA SER A 516 23.71 -6.80 37.45
C SER A 516 22.36 -6.08 37.35
N ASP A 517 22.27 -5.02 36.54
CA ASP A 517 21.01 -4.32 36.27
C ASP A 517 20.03 -5.19 35.47
N PHE A 518 20.52 -5.98 34.50
CA PHE A 518 19.69 -6.90 33.71
C PHE A 518 19.22 -8.11 34.54
N GLU A 519 20.07 -8.66 35.40
CA GLU A 519 19.68 -9.70 36.38
C GLU A 519 18.69 -9.13 37.40
N GLY A 520 18.89 -7.89 37.86
CA GLY A 520 17.95 -7.17 38.72
C GLY A 520 16.63 -6.77 38.05
N LEU A 521 16.62 -6.54 36.73
CA LEU A 521 15.41 -6.29 35.95
C LEU A 521 14.65 -7.60 35.71
N SER A 522 15.35 -8.67 35.30
CA SER A 522 14.82 -10.02 35.14
C SER A 522 14.22 -10.54 36.45
N GLY A 523 14.90 -10.34 37.58
CA GLY A 523 14.39 -10.67 38.91
C GLY A 523 13.12 -9.88 39.29
N ARG A 524 13.05 -8.59 38.95
CA ARG A 524 11.84 -7.76 39.17
C ARG A 524 10.68 -8.13 38.25
N LEU A 525 10.94 -8.44 36.98
CA LEU A 525 9.94 -8.92 36.02
C LEU A 525 9.40 -10.29 36.43
N LYS A 526 10.27 -11.23 36.83
CA LYS A 526 9.87 -12.54 37.31
C LYS A 526 9.08 -12.45 38.61
N LYS A 527 9.54 -11.65 39.58
CA LYS A 527 8.80 -11.38 40.81
C LYS A 527 7.42 -10.78 40.52
N SER A 528 7.33 -9.80 39.62
CA SER A 528 6.05 -9.22 39.20
C SER A 528 5.13 -10.26 38.52
N ALA A 529 5.68 -11.15 37.69
CA ALA A 529 4.92 -12.24 37.07
C ALA A 529 4.41 -13.25 38.13
N ASP A 530 5.23 -13.62 39.11
CA ASP A 530 4.86 -14.52 40.20
C ASP A 530 3.86 -13.86 41.18
N GLU A 531 3.96 -12.55 41.45
CA GLU A 531 3.02 -11.78 42.28
C GLU A 531 1.66 -11.54 41.59
N ASN A 532 1.64 -11.38 40.26
CA ASN A 532 0.41 -11.25 39.48
C ASN A 532 -0.19 -12.60 39.04
N LYS A 533 0.55 -13.72 39.19
CA LYS A 533 0.08 -15.06 38.82
C LYS A 533 -1.27 -15.45 39.44
N PRO A 534 -1.58 -15.20 40.73
CA PRO A 534 -2.88 -15.52 41.30
C PRO A 534 -4.04 -14.73 40.65
N ILE A 535 -3.76 -13.51 40.19
CA ILE A 535 -4.72 -12.66 39.49
C ILE A 535 -4.99 -13.24 38.09
N ILE A 536 -3.94 -13.65 37.38
CA ILE A 536 -4.03 -14.29 36.06
C ILE A 536 -4.77 -15.64 36.16
N GLU A 537 -4.47 -16.47 37.16
CA GLU A 537 -5.17 -17.74 37.41
C GLU A 537 -6.64 -17.52 37.78
N THR A 538 -6.96 -16.47 38.55
CA THR A 538 -8.36 -16.10 38.87
C THR A 538 -9.11 -15.63 37.62
N ILE A 539 -8.48 -14.82 36.76
CA ILE A 539 -9.06 -14.39 35.47
C ILE A 539 -9.28 -15.60 34.55
N PHE A 540 -8.33 -16.54 34.49
CA PHE A 540 -8.43 -17.74 33.67
C PHE A 540 -9.57 -18.67 34.15
N VAL A 541 -9.68 -18.92 35.46
CA VAL A 541 -10.75 -19.75 36.03
C VAL A 541 -12.12 -19.07 35.85
N SER A 542 -12.21 -17.76 36.06
CA SER A 542 -13.45 -17.00 35.88
C SER A 542 -13.92 -17.01 34.42
N SER A 543 -13.02 -16.78 33.47
CA SER A 543 -13.34 -16.85 32.03
C SER A 543 -13.68 -18.27 31.56
N GLN A 544 -13.00 -19.31 32.08
CA GLN A 544 -13.31 -20.70 31.74
C GLN A 544 -14.68 -21.15 32.27
N ASN A 545 -15.11 -20.66 33.44
CA ASN A 545 -16.45 -20.88 33.97
C ASN A 545 -17.55 -20.16 33.16
N LEU A 546 -17.29 -18.94 32.67
CA LEU A 546 -18.20 -18.26 31.73
C LEU A 546 -18.34 -19.02 30.40
N LEU A 547 -17.23 -19.53 29.84
CA LEU A 547 -17.21 -20.23 28.56
C LEU A 547 -17.88 -21.62 28.57
N LEU A 548 -18.05 -22.24 29.74
CA LEU A 548 -18.64 -23.58 29.89
C LEU A 548 -20.09 -23.58 30.38
N GLY A 549 -20.70 -22.42 30.65
CA GLY A 549 -22.14 -22.30 30.88
C GLY A 549 -22.69 -23.04 32.11
N ALA A 550 -21.86 -23.25 33.14
CA ALA A 550 -22.24 -24.02 34.32
C ALA A 550 -23.02 -23.17 35.34
N THR A 551 -24.36 -23.19 35.26
CA THR A 551 -25.22 -22.68 36.33
C THR A 551 -25.21 -23.65 37.53
N SER A 552 -24.69 -23.19 38.67
CA SER A 552 -24.85 -23.87 39.96
C SER A 552 -25.93 -23.18 40.79
N GLN A 553 -26.84 -23.97 41.37
CA GLN A 553 -27.80 -23.49 42.35
C GLN A 553 -28.16 -24.61 43.33
N GLN A 554 -28.47 -24.23 44.57
CA GLN A 554 -28.88 -25.06 45.70
C GLN A 554 -27.77 -25.98 46.31
N ASP A 555 -27.69 -26.16 47.63
CA ASP A 555 -28.49 -25.56 48.72
C ASP A 555 -27.74 -25.58 50.07
N LEU A 556 -28.04 -24.63 50.99
CA LEU A 556 -27.78 -24.77 52.45
C LEU A 556 -28.45 -23.68 53.34
N VAL A 557 -29.63 -24.01 53.88
CA VAL A 557 -30.12 -23.74 55.27
C VAL A 557 -30.54 -22.30 55.71
N SER A 558 -31.85 -22.04 55.58
CA SER A 558 -32.83 -21.44 56.53
C SER A 558 -32.50 -20.23 57.46
N ARG A 559 -33.40 -19.21 57.46
CA ARG A 559 -34.41 -18.96 58.54
C ARG A 559 -35.23 -17.65 58.37
N SER A 560 -36.56 -17.73 58.48
CA SER A 560 -37.53 -16.64 58.80
C SER A 560 -37.58 -15.41 57.85
N LEU A 561 -38.64 -14.58 57.77
CA LEU A 561 -39.86 -14.42 58.58
C LEU A 561 -41.04 -14.01 57.66
N ASP A 562 -42.26 -13.95 58.20
CA ASP A 562 -43.52 -13.76 57.45
C ASP A 562 -43.74 -12.38 56.81
N GLY A 563 -44.55 -12.34 55.74
CA GLY A 563 -45.03 -11.11 55.09
C GLY A 563 -46.00 -11.40 53.94
N ALA A 564 -47.30 -11.31 54.18
CA ALA A 564 -48.33 -11.65 53.20
C ALA A 564 -48.72 -10.47 52.28
N TYR A 565 -49.16 -10.77 51.05
CA TYR A 565 -50.51 -10.39 50.55
C TYR A 565 -50.87 -11.14 49.24
N THR A 566 -52.17 -11.30 48.97
CA THR A 566 -52.80 -12.01 47.82
C THR A 566 -52.76 -11.18 46.53
N GLY A 567 -52.55 -11.71 45.30
CA GLY A 567 -53.36 -12.70 44.54
C GLY A 567 -54.15 -11.96 43.41
N PRO A 568 -54.66 -12.57 42.29
CA PRO A 568 -54.74 -13.98 41.83
C PRO A 568 -53.80 -14.30 40.61
N SER A 569 -53.36 -15.56 40.35
CA SER A 569 -54.03 -16.73 39.70
C SER A 569 -54.19 -16.63 38.16
N PHE A 570 -53.50 -17.47 37.34
CA PHE A 570 -53.94 -18.80 36.80
C PHE A 570 -55.04 -18.71 35.70
N ALA A 571 -55.16 -19.55 34.66
CA ALA A 571 -54.48 -20.77 34.12
C ALA A 571 -54.89 -20.91 32.61
N ASN A 572 -54.41 -21.75 31.69
CA ASN A 572 -53.29 -22.73 31.50
C ASN A 572 -53.09 -22.82 29.94
N ALA A 573 -51.96 -23.19 29.32
CA ALA A 573 -51.03 -24.33 29.44
C ALA A 573 -51.54 -25.70 28.92
N LEU A 574 -51.14 -26.10 27.69
CA LEU A 574 -50.78 -27.48 27.28
C LEU A 574 -50.30 -27.56 25.82
N GLY A 575 -49.26 -28.35 25.53
CA GLY A 575 -48.82 -28.68 24.16
C GLY A 575 -47.30 -28.63 23.89
N GLY A 576 -46.48 -29.45 24.57
CA GLY A 576 -45.01 -29.33 24.43
C GLY A 576 -44.15 -30.46 24.99
N MET A 577 -44.52 -31.74 24.79
CA MET A 577 -43.76 -32.91 25.30
C MET A 577 -43.46 -33.96 24.21
N ALA A 578 -42.92 -33.52 23.06
CA ALA A 578 -42.46 -34.40 21.99
C ALA A 578 -41.30 -33.75 21.18
N GLY A 579 -40.07 -33.80 21.70
CA GLY A 579 -38.90 -33.21 21.00
C GLY A 579 -37.53 -33.66 21.48
N LEU A 580 -37.19 -33.46 22.76
CA LEU A 580 -35.80 -33.61 23.25
C LEU A 580 -35.22 -35.05 23.18
N ALA A 581 -36.06 -36.09 23.16
CA ALA A 581 -35.59 -37.48 23.18
C ALA A 581 -34.77 -37.88 21.93
N VAL A 582 -35.00 -37.23 20.78
CA VAL A 582 -34.36 -37.61 19.50
C VAL A 582 -32.89 -37.17 19.44
N ILE A 583 -32.57 -35.98 19.95
CA ILE A 583 -31.25 -35.34 19.80
C ILE A 583 -30.17 -36.07 20.61
N ILE A 584 -30.50 -36.58 21.80
CA ILE A 584 -29.55 -37.28 22.67
C ILE A 584 -29.17 -38.67 22.12
N VAL A 585 -30.08 -39.31 21.37
CA VAL A 585 -29.85 -40.62 20.76
C VAL A 585 -28.97 -40.54 19.50
N THR A 586 -29.15 -39.51 18.67
CA THR A 586 -28.32 -39.31 17.47
C THR A 586 -26.87 -38.95 17.82
N ALA A 587 -26.66 -38.04 18.78
CA ALA A 587 -25.32 -37.67 19.26
C ALA A 587 -24.51 -38.87 19.78
N ARG A 588 -25.14 -39.78 20.55
CA ARG A 588 -24.50 -41.00 21.04
C ARG A 588 -24.17 -42.01 19.93
N ARG A 589 -24.93 -42.06 18.83
CA ARG A 589 -24.60 -42.91 17.67
C ARG A 589 -23.41 -42.35 16.87
N LEU A 590 -23.39 -41.06 16.59
CA LEU A 590 -22.29 -40.40 15.86
C LEU A 590 -20.93 -40.57 16.55
N ARG A 591 -20.85 -40.36 17.88
CA ARG A 591 -19.60 -40.55 18.64
C ARG A 591 -19.10 -42.00 18.62
N LYS A 592 -20.01 -42.99 18.55
CA LYS A 592 -19.64 -44.41 18.42
C LYS A 592 -19.14 -44.77 17.02
N TRP A 593 -19.70 -44.16 15.98
CA TRP A 593 -19.25 -44.35 14.60
C TRP A 593 -17.85 -43.76 14.35
N TRP A 594 -17.60 -42.54 14.84
CA TRP A 594 -16.30 -41.87 14.73
C TRP A 594 -15.15 -42.68 15.39
N MET A 595 -15.38 -43.22 16.59
CA MET A 595 -14.37 -44.04 17.28
C MET A 595 -14.13 -45.42 16.63
N MET A 596 -15.06 -45.95 15.82
CA MET A 596 -14.82 -47.17 15.02
C MET A 596 -14.07 -46.87 13.73
N SER A 597 -14.33 -45.72 13.09
CA SER A 597 -13.62 -45.26 11.89
C SER A 597 -12.11 -45.03 12.12
N GLN A 598 -11.73 -44.57 13.32
CA GLN A 598 -10.32 -44.45 13.72
C GLN A 598 -9.61 -45.80 13.80
N LYS A 599 -10.27 -46.86 14.29
CA LYS A 599 -9.63 -48.19 14.46
C LYS A 599 -9.39 -48.92 13.13
N THR A 600 -10.19 -48.70 12.09
CA THR A 600 -10.00 -49.36 10.79
C THR A 600 -8.86 -48.79 9.94
N LYS A 601 -8.33 -47.61 10.27
CA LYS A 601 -7.13 -47.06 9.59
C LYS A 601 -5.79 -47.58 10.13
N SER A 602 -5.78 -48.29 11.27
CA SER A 602 -4.54 -48.80 11.89
C SER A 602 -4.09 -50.18 11.41
N ASN A 603 -4.96 -50.94 10.71
CA ASN A 603 -4.72 -52.34 10.34
C ASN A 603 -4.65 -52.56 8.81
N LYS A 604 -3.90 -51.68 8.13
CA LYS A 604 -3.28 -51.98 6.83
C LYS A 604 -1.88 -51.37 6.83
N TRP A 605 -0.87 -52.23 6.96
CA TRP A 605 0.55 -52.11 6.55
C TRP A 605 1.31 -53.22 7.29
N SER A 606 1.11 -54.46 6.81
CA SER A 606 1.77 -55.70 7.22
C SER A 606 1.58 -56.72 6.10
#